data_AF-A0A392MKG1-F1
#
_entry.id   AF-A0A392MKG1-F1
#
_cell.length_a   1.000
_cell.length_b   1.000
_cell.length_c   1.000
_cell.angle_alpha   90.00
_cell.angle_beta   90.00
_cell.angle_gamma   90.00
#
_symmetry.space_group_name_H-M   'P 1'
#
loop_
_entity.id
_entity.type
_entity.pdbx_description
1 polymer ?
#
loop_
_entity_poly.entity_id
_entity_poly.type
_entity_poly.pdbx_seq_one_letter_code
_entity_poly.pdbx_strand_id
1 'polypeptide(L)'
;SALLRDVHIGIPSSGVTGGTLSIVQGSYEYHHYLQDGFNDSGWGCAYRSLQTIISWFRLQNYSSIEVPSHREIQQSLVEIGDKDPSFIGSREWIGAIELSFVLDKLLGVSVLLILIFVDVCDS
;
A
#
# COMPACT_ATOMS: atom_id res chain seq x y z
N SER A 1 18.66 1.30 5.81
CA SER A 1 18.54 2.78 5.82
C SER A 1 17.45 3.17 6.81
N ALA A 2 17.48 4.35 7.42
CA ALA A 2 16.33 4.82 8.21
C ALA A 2 15.20 5.23 7.24
N LEU A 3 13.96 4.83 7.51
CA LEU A 3 12.81 5.19 6.68
C LEU A 3 12.46 6.67 6.87
N LEU A 4 12.09 7.33 5.77
CA LEU A 4 11.53 8.67 5.83
C LEU A 4 10.09 8.59 6.37
N ARG A 5 9.72 9.55 7.22
CA ARG A 5 8.41 9.61 7.87
C ARG A 5 7.72 10.90 7.47
N ASP A 6 6.40 10.83 7.31
CA ASP A 6 5.53 11.99 7.08
C ASP A 6 6.06 12.93 5.99
N VAL A 7 6.50 12.34 4.87
CA VAL A 7 7.16 13.05 3.76
C VAL A 7 6.30 14.13 3.10
N HIS A 8 5.01 14.18 3.42
CA HIS A 8 4.09 15.22 3.00
C HIS A 8 4.24 16.53 3.81
N ILE A 9 4.90 16.50 4.97
CA ILE A 9 5.08 17.66 5.84
C ILE A 9 6.06 18.65 5.18
N GLY A 10 5.67 19.92 5.14
CA GLY A 10 6.48 20.99 4.55
C GLY A 10 6.28 21.18 3.04
N ILE A 11 5.41 20.40 2.39
CA ILE A 11 5.03 20.63 1.00
C ILE A 11 4.11 21.87 0.95
N PRO A 12 4.38 22.86 0.05
CA PRO A 12 3.53 24.04 -0.13
C PRO A 12 2.09 23.67 -0.52
N SER A 13 1.15 24.59 -0.27
CA SER A 13 -0.24 24.40 -0.69
C SER A 13 -0.35 24.31 -2.22
N SER A 14 -1.37 23.60 -2.71
CA SER A 14 -1.61 23.38 -4.14
C SER A 14 -2.02 24.66 -4.91
N GLY A 15 -2.28 25.77 -4.23
CA GLY A 15 -2.75 27.02 -4.83
C GLY A 15 -4.24 27.01 -5.25
N VAL A 16 -5.00 25.97 -4.90
CA VAL A 16 -6.44 25.87 -5.22
C VAL A 16 -7.26 26.84 -4.36
N THR A 17 -7.88 27.84 -4.99
CA THR A 17 -8.73 28.82 -4.32
C THR A 17 -10.09 28.23 -3.95
N GLY A 18 -10.54 28.42 -2.70
CA GLY A 18 -11.86 27.98 -2.22
C GLY A 18 -12.00 26.48 -1.99
N GLY A 19 -10.92 25.70 -2.12
CA GLY A 19 -10.91 24.28 -1.79
C GLY A 19 -10.76 24.02 -0.29
N THR A 20 -11.22 22.85 0.15
CA THR A 20 -10.99 22.35 1.51
C THR A 20 -9.81 21.37 1.49
N LEU A 21 -8.80 21.61 2.32
CA LEU A 21 -7.67 20.70 2.49
C LEU A 21 -8.04 19.57 3.45
N SER A 22 -7.93 18.33 2.98
CA SER A 22 -8.05 17.11 3.80
C SER A 22 -6.79 16.28 3.65
N ILE A 23 -6.13 15.97 4.77
CA ILE A 23 -4.89 15.19 4.82
C ILE A 23 -5.05 13.99 5.76
N VAL A 24 -4.17 13.01 5.62
CA VAL A 24 -4.10 11.88 6.56
C VAL A 24 -3.80 12.40 7.97
N GLN A 25 -4.41 11.78 8.98
CA GLN A 25 -4.13 12.03 10.38
C GLN A 25 -3.25 10.91 10.94
N GLY A 26 -2.22 11.26 11.70
CA GLY A 26 -1.25 10.30 12.22
C GLY A 26 -0.09 10.03 11.25
N SER A 27 1.00 9.49 11.80
CA SER A 27 2.25 9.28 11.07
C SER A 27 2.30 8.01 10.23
N TYR A 28 3.07 8.03 9.14
CA TYR A 28 3.39 6.86 8.30
C TYR A 28 4.85 6.88 7.82
N GLU A 29 5.38 5.72 7.46
CA GLU A 29 6.70 5.56 6.84
C GLU A 29 6.59 5.44 5.32
N TYR A 30 7.49 6.09 4.60
CA TYR A 30 7.50 6.12 3.14
C TYR A 30 8.25 4.90 2.59
N HIS A 31 7.51 3.92 2.09
CA HIS A 31 8.06 2.76 1.41
C HIS A 31 8.10 2.97 -0.10
N HIS A 32 9.24 2.66 -0.71
CA HIS A 32 9.48 2.94 -2.13
C HIS A 32 10.31 1.84 -2.81
N TYR A 33 10.41 1.92 -4.14
CA TYR A 33 11.22 1.00 -4.95
C TYR A 33 12.68 0.97 -4.51
N LEU A 34 13.35 -0.17 -4.71
CA LEU A 34 14.77 -0.37 -4.40
C LEU A 34 15.13 -0.26 -2.91
N GLN A 35 14.14 -0.12 -2.04
CA GLN A 35 14.36 -0.11 -0.61
C GLN A 35 14.95 -1.47 -0.16
N ASP A 36 15.95 -1.37 0.71
CA ASP A 36 16.71 -2.51 1.26
C ASP A 36 17.40 -3.37 0.18
N GLY A 37 17.73 -2.75 -0.98
CA GLY A 37 18.42 -3.41 -2.09
C GLY A 37 17.55 -4.38 -2.88
N PHE A 38 16.24 -4.46 -2.59
CA PHE A 38 15.32 -5.34 -3.30
C PHE A 38 14.86 -4.69 -4.61
N ASN A 39 15.13 -5.32 -5.75
CA ASN A 39 14.73 -4.78 -7.06
C ASN A 39 13.30 -5.16 -7.43
N ASP A 40 12.37 -4.29 -7.04
CA ASP A 40 10.95 -4.37 -7.34
C ASP A 40 10.48 -3.39 -8.45
N SER A 41 11.44 -2.87 -9.23
CA SER A 41 11.17 -1.92 -10.31
C SER A 41 10.24 -2.55 -11.36
N GLY A 42 9.12 -1.86 -11.62
CA GLY A 42 8.15 -2.26 -12.65
C GLY A 42 7.03 -3.17 -12.17
N TRP A 43 7.05 -3.66 -10.93
CA TRP A 43 6.00 -4.56 -10.41
C TRP A 43 5.64 -4.36 -8.92
N GLY A 44 6.52 -3.71 -8.14
CA GLY A 44 6.37 -3.57 -6.69
C GLY A 44 5.47 -2.42 -6.20
N CYS A 45 4.93 -1.56 -7.07
CA CYS A 45 4.26 -0.32 -6.62
C CYS A 45 3.18 -0.57 -5.57
N ALA A 46 2.27 -1.52 -5.86
CA ALA A 46 1.17 -1.84 -4.97
C ALA A 46 1.64 -2.45 -3.64
N TYR A 47 2.72 -3.25 -3.66
CA TYR A 47 3.36 -3.76 -2.45
C TYR A 47 3.93 -2.62 -1.59
N ARG A 48 4.62 -1.65 -2.19
CA ARG A 48 5.17 -0.48 -1.46
C ARG A 48 4.07 0.43 -0.91
N SER A 49 2.98 0.62 -1.65
CA SER A 49 1.79 1.30 -1.15
C SER A 49 1.19 0.57 0.05
N LEU A 50 1.06 -0.76 -0.01
CA LEU A 50 0.58 -1.57 1.10
C LEU A 50 1.48 -1.47 2.34
N GLN A 51 2.81 -1.52 2.15
CA GLN A 51 3.77 -1.34 3.23
C GLN A 51 3.61 0.02 3.93
N THR A 52 3.43 1.09 3.15
CA THR A 52 3.14 2.44 3.67
C THR A 52 1.85 2.45 4.50
N ILE A 53 0.78 1.81 4.03
CA ILE A 53 -0.50 1.71 4.77
C ILE A 53 -0.31 0.94 6.08
N ILE A 54 0.35 -0.22 6.06
CA ILE A 54 0.59 -1.03 7.27
C ILE A 54 1.46 -0.27 8.28
N SER A 55 2.45 0.50 7.80
CA SER A 55 3.27 1.34 8.69
C SER A 55 2.43 2.36 9.47
N TRP A 56 1.37 2.91 8.86
CA TRP A 56 0.46 3.84 9.53
C TRP A 56 -0.27 3.15 10.70
N PHE A 57 -0.84 1.96 10.46
CA PHE A 57 -1.51 1.18 11.52
C PHE A 57 -0.56 0.87 12.68
N ARG A 58 0.68 0.51 12.38
CA ARG A 58 1.72 0.24 13.37
C ARG A 58 2.05 1.50 14.18
N LEU A 59 2.31 2.63 13.53
CA LEU A 59 2.68 3.88 14.20
C LEU A 59 1.54 4.49 15.02
N GLN A 60 0.29 4.19 14.68
CA GLN A 60 -0.88 4.60 15.47
C GLN A 60 -1.19 3.63 16.62
N ASN A 61 -0.41 2.57 16.81
CA ASN A 61 -0.64 1.51 17.79
C ASN A 61 -1.97 0.75 17.59
N TYR A 62 -2.49 0.71 16.36
CA TYR A 62 -3.61 -0.17 16.00
C TYR A 62 -3.16 -1.61 15.76
N SER A 63 -1.87 -1.83 15.51
CA SER A 63 -1.27 -3.14 15.34
C SER A 63 0.18 -3.17 15.82
N SER A 64 0.61 -4.34 16.29
CA SER A 64 2.02 -4.64 16.60
C SER A 64 2.73 -5.43 15.49
N ILE A 65 2.03 -5.69 14.39
CA ILE A 65 2.59 -6.41 13.24
C ILE A 65 3.63 -5.54 12.55
N GLU A 66 4.78 -6.14 12.25
CA GLU A 66 5.82 -5.51 11.46
C GLU A 66 5.41 -5.40 9.99
N VAL A 67 5.96 -4.41 9.28
CA VAL A 67 5.62 -4.18 7.87
C VAL A 67 6.11 -5.37 7.02
N PRO A 68 5.22 -6.10 6.32
CA PRO A 68 5.58 -7.33 5.63
C PRO A 68 6.43 -7.08 4.38
N SER A 69 7.31 -8.02 4.08
CA SER A 69 8.04 -8.11 2.82
C SER A 69 7.12 -8.51 1.65
N HIS A 70 7.61 -8.35 0.41
CA HIS A 70 6.89 -8.81 -0.78
C HIS A 70 6.52 -10.29 -0.70
N ARG A 71 7.44 -11.11 -0.20
CA ARG A 71 7.23 -12.56 -0.09
C ARG A 71 6.14 -12.88 0.93
N GLU A 72 6.07 -12.17 2.05
CA GLU A 72 5.03 -12.36 3.07
C GLU A 72 3.65 -11.88 2.58
N ILE A 73 3.62 -10.80 1.79
CA ILE A 73 2.40 -10.35 1.11
C ILE A 73 1.92 -11.42 0.13
N GLN A 74 2.81 -11.96 -0.71
CA GLN A 74 2.50 -13.05 -1.64
C GLN A 74 2.03 -14.31 -0.92
N GLN A 75 2.70 -14.67 0.18
CA GLN A 75 2.33 -15.80 1.02
C GLN A 75 0.92 -15.63 1.59
N SER A 76 0.58 -14.41 2.05
CA SER A 76 -0.76 -14.11 2.57
C SER A 76 -1.84 -14.34 1.51
N LEU A 77 -1.60 -13.93 0.26
CA LEU A 77 -2.54 -14.13 -0.86
C LEU A 77 -2.69 -15.61 -1.23
N VAL A 78 -1.62 -16.40 -1.14
CA VAL A 78 -1.69 -17.86 -1.34
C VAL A 78 -2.43 -18.55 -0.20
N GLU A 79 -2.17 -18.16 1.05
CA GLU A 79 -2.81 -18.76 2.23
C GLU A 79 -4.33 -18.60 2.26
N ILE A 80 -4.84 -17.49 1.75
CA ILE A 80 -6.29 -17.24 1.66
C ILE A 80 -6.91 -17.86 0.39
N GLY A 81 -6.09 -18.45 -0.48
CA GLY A 81 -6.53 -19.10 -1.72
C GLY A 81 -6.81 -18.16 -2.90
N ASP A 82 -6.36 -16.90 -2.84
CA ASP A 82 -6.52 -15.94 -3.94
C ASP A 82 -5.53 -16.20 -5.10
N LYS A 83 -4.33 -16.68 -4.77
CA LYS A 83 -3.26 -16.98 -5.74
C LYS A 83 -2.73 -18.40 -5.59
N ASP A 84 -2.20 -18.95 -6.69
CA ASP A 84 -1.52 -20.25 -6.68
C ASP A 84 -0.17 -20.21 -5.94
N PRO A 85 0.34 -21.33 -5.40
CA PRO A 85 1.63 -21.38 -4.70
C PRO A 85 2.83 -20.85 -5.51
N SER A 86 2.78 -20.91 -6.85
CA SER A 86 3.83 -20.37 -7.73
C SER A 86 3.95 -18.85 -7.68
N PHE A 87 2.95 -18.15 -7.13
CA PHE A 87 2.95 -16.70 -6.94
C PHE A 87 4.02 -16.24 -5.94
N ILE A 88 4.37 -17.09 -4.97
CA ILE A 88 5.36 -16.77 -3.95
C ILE A 88 6.77 -16.70 -4.57
N GLY A 89 7.40 -15.53 -4.47
CA GLY A 89 8.68 -15.22 -5.10
C GLY A 89 8.56 -14.79 -6.56
N SER A 90 7.35 -14.69 -7.11
CA SER A 90 7.14 -14.13 -8.45
C SER A 90 7.34 -12.61 -8.44
N ARG A 91 7.35 -12.02 -9.65
CA ARG A 91 7.39 -10.56 -9.86
C ARG A 91 6.06 -10.03 -10.38
N GLU A 92 4.97 -10.70 -10.02
CA GLU A 92 3.64 -10.31 -10.46
C GLU A 92 3.12 -9.12 -9.65
N TRP A 93 2.41 -8.25 -10.35
CA TRP A 93 1.74 -7.08 -9.81
C TRP A 93 0.47 -7.52 -9.05
N ILE A 94 0.09 -6.71 -8.06
CA ILE A 94 -1.16 -6.85 -7.31
C ILE A 94 -1.96 -5.54 -7.40
N GLY A 95 -3.27 -5.61 -7.20
CA GLY A 95 -4.17 -4.47 -7.27
C GLY A 95 -4.80 -4.11 -5.92
N ALA A 96 -5.73 -3.14 -5.95
CA ALA A 96 -6.43 -2.68 -4.76
C ALA A 96 -7.25 -3.79 -4.07
N ILE A 97 -7.74 -4.77 -4.83
CA ILE A 97 -8.48 -5.93 -4.29
C ILE A 97 -7.52 -6.80 -3.46
N GLU A 98 -6.37 -7.20 -3.99
CA GLU A 98 -5.39 -7.97 -3.24
C GLU A 98 -4.87 -7.21 -2.00
N LEU A 99 -4.69 -5.89 -2.11
CA LEU A 99 -4.36 -5.05 -0.95
C LEU A 99 -5.41 -5.19 0.15
N SER A 100 -6.70 -5.16 -0.21
CA SER A 100 -7.80 -5.32 0.75
C SER A 100 -7.76 -6.68 1.44
N PHE A 101 -7.47 -7.75 0.70
CA PHE A 101 -7.35 -9.09 1.26
C PHE A 101 -6.18 -9.23 2.22
N VAL A 102 -5.01 -8.67 1.89
CA VAL A 102 -3.85 -8.72 2.78
C VAL A 102 -4.09 -7.89 4.05
N LEU A 103 -4.73 -6.73 3.92
CA LEU A 103 -5.09 -5.90 5.08
C LEU A 103 -6.09 -6.62 6.00
N ASP A 104 -7.11 -7.28 5.46
CA ASP A 104 -8.05 -8.08 6.24
C ASP A 104 -7.36 -9.26 6.92
N LYS A 105 -6.56 -10.03 6.18
CA LYS A 105 -5.82 -11.20 6.70
C LYS A 105 -4.86 -10.84 7.83
N LEU A 106 -4.11 -9.75 7.69
CA LEU A 106 -3.07 -9.38 8.67
C LEU A 106 -3.61 -8.53 9.82
N LEU A 107 -4.53 -7.60 9.55
CA LEU A 107 -4.96 -6.60 10.53
C LEU A 107 -6.43 -6.76 10.95
N GLY A 108 -7.22 -7.59 10.27
CA GLY A 108 -8.66 -7.73 10.52
C GLY A 108 -9.46 -6.48 10.17
N VAL A 109 -8.96 -5.67 9.22
CA VAL A 109 -9.60 -4.40 8.84
C VAL A 109 -10.36 -4.53 7.53
N SER A 110 -11.61 -4.06 7.53
CA SER A 110 -12.42 -3.96 6.32
C SER A 110 -12.04 -2.72 5.50
N VAL A 111 -11.87 -2.89 4.19
CA VAL A 111 -11.50 -1.81 3.26
C VAL A 111 -12.67 -1.47 2.36
N LEU A 112 -12.98 -0.18 2.21
CA LEU A 112 -13.93 0.30 1.20
C LEU A 112 -13.19 0.56 -0.12
N LEU A 113 -13.56 -0.18 -1.17
CA LEU A 113 -13.05 0.05 -2.52
C LEU A 113 -13.95 1.03 -3.28
N ILE A 114 -13.37 2.11 -3.78
CA ILE A 114 -14.05 3.08 -4.65
C ILE A 114 -13.64 2.79 -6.09
N LEU A 115 -14.57 2.28 -6.90
CA LEU A 115 -14.36 2.00 -8.32
C LEU A 115 -14.82 3.21 -9.15
N ILE A 116 -13.93 3.72 -9.99
CA ILE A 116 -14.23 4.81 -10.92
C ILE A 116 -14.31 4.21 -12.32
N PHE A 117 -15.50 4.26 -12.92
CA PHE A 117 -15.72 3.88 -14.31
C PHE A 117 -15.65 5.15 -15.16
N VAL A 118 -14.79 5.14 -16.17
CA VAL A 118 -14.69 6.22 -17.17
C VAL A 118 -15.23 5.65 -18.46
N ASP A 119 -16.40 6.11 -18.89
CA ASP A 119 -16.92 5.80 -20.21
C ASP A 119 -16.00 6.47 -21.24
N VAL A 120 -15.25 5.66 -21.99
CA VAL A 120 -14.54 6.13 -23.16
C VAL A 120 -15.58 6.26 -24.26
N CYS A 121 -16.05 7.48 -24.51
CA CYS A 121 -16.79 7.76 -25.74
C CYS A 121 -15.83 7.54 -26.91
N ASP A 122 -16.01 6.44 -27.64
CA ASP A 122 -15.37 6.24 -28.94
C ASP A 122 -15.67 7.46 -29.84
N SER A 123 -14.61 8.03 -30.42
CA SER A 123 -14.68 9.16 -31.35
C SER A 123 -14.97 8.71 -32.78
#